data_AF-A0A418REI9-F1
#
_entry.id   AF-A0A418REI9-F1
#
_cell.length_a   1.000
_cell.length_b   1.000
_cell.length_c   1.000
_cell.angle_alpha   90.00
_cell.angle_beta   90.00
_cell.angle_gamma   90.00
#
_symmetry.space_group_name_H-M   'P 1'
#
loop_
_entity.id
_entity.type
_entity.pdbx_description
1 polymer ?
#
loop_
_entity_poly.entity_id
_entity_poly.type
_entity_poly.pdbx_seq_one_letter_code
_entity_poly.pdbx_strand_id
1 'polypeptide(L)'
;MTRARLTRLLPALLPSLMLSLGLPAAAQTICAQPAATGNVGGLTGVVNTYYPAPSADTTLNAGSTTVTFGSVRRGAAQAIAAGDLLVLMQMQGADLNATNTDSYGDGVAGGAASGQLGSNLYAGRYEFVTVTAVTGAGSVTVRGRGAGGGLVNTYVSRAATATQGAARY
;
A
#
# COMPACT_ATOMS: atom_id res chain seq x y z
N MET A 1 36.40 50.90 -36.17
CA MET A 1 35.85 50.84 -34.81
C MET A 1 34.48 50.18 -34.85
N THR A 2 34.31 49.15 -34.01
CA THR A 2 33.05 48.58 -33.47
C THR A 2 31.97 48.04 -34.42
N ARG A 3 32.22 46.79 -34.87
CA ARG A 3 31.20 45.74 -34.95
C ARG A 3 30.74 45.33 -33.54
N ALA A 4 29.56 44.71 -33.48
CA ALA A 4 28.96 43.96 -32.36
C ALA A 4 28.00 44.75 -31.47
N ARG A 5 26.71 44.37 -31.51
CA ARG A 5 25.88 44.12 -30.30
C ARG A 5 24.42 43.71 -30.54
N LEU A 6 24.01 43.23 -31.73
CA LEU A 6 22.59 42.90 -31.94
C LEU A 6 22.31 41.56 -32.63
N THR A 7 23.07 40.51 -32.32
CA THR A 7 22.81 39.14 -32.86
C THR A 7 23.07 38.01 -31.85
N ARG A 8 23.12 38.31 -30.55
CA ARG A 8 23.51 37.34 -29.50
C ARG A 8 22.42 36.96 -28.50
N LEU A 9 21.14 37.12 -28.85
CA LEU A 9 20.04 36.69 -27.98
C LEU A 9 19.17 35.56 -28.55
N LEU A 10 19.42 35.08 -29.77
CA LEU A 10 18.56 34.09 -30.42
C LEU A 10 19.00 32.60 -30.43
N PRO A 11 20.22 32.15 -30.05
CA PRO A 11 20.50 30.71 -30.04
C PRO A 11 20.30 30.04 -28.68
N ALA A 12 19.99 30.79 -27.61
CA ALA A 12 19.95 30.25 -26.25
C ALA A 12 18.59 29.68 -25.81
N LEU A 13 17.53 29.82 -26.61
CA LEU A 13 16.19 29.32 -26.23
C LEU A 13 15.86 27.92 -26.77
N LEU A 14 16.57 27.43 -27.80
CA LEU A 14 16.25 26.15 -28.44
C LEU A 14 16.76 24.87 -27.72
N PRO A 15 17.81 24.85 -26.87
CA PRO A 15 18.15 23.62 -26.15
C PRO A 15 17.31 23.42 -24.88
N SER A 16 16.55 24.43 -24.44
CA SER A 16 15.73 24.35 -23.23
C SER A 16 14.32 23.79 -23.48
N LEU A 17 13.88 23.68 -24.73
CA LEU A 17 12.55 23.18 -25.10
C LEU A 17 12.51 21.67 -25.39
N MET A 18 13.66 20.99 -25.48
CA MET A 18 13.71 19.55 -25.80
C MET A 18 13.92 18.63 -24.57
N LEU A 19 14.10 19.18 -23.36
CA LEU A 19 14.23 18.37 -22.14
C LEU A 19 12.88 18.05 -21.46
N SER A 20 11.76 18.50 -22.03
CA SER A 20 10.42 18.32 -21.45
C SER A 20 9.60 17.15 -22.05
N LEU A 21 10.11 16.42 -23.04
CA LEU A 21 9.36 15.32 -23.70
C LEU A 21 9.56 13.92 -23.08
N GLY A 22 10.18 13.81 -21.90
CA GLY A 22 10.60 12.51 -21.34
C GLY A 22 9.78 11.93 -20.20
N LEU A 23 8.67 12.56 -19.78
CA LEU A 23 7.89 12.05 -18.65
C LEU A 23 6.59 11.40 -19.16
N PRO A 24 6.46 10.06 -19.15
CA PRO A 24 5.15 9.46 -19.07
C PRO A 24 4.60 9.78 -17.68
N ALA A 25 4.02 10.96 -17.50
CA ALA A 25 3.18 11.29 -16.36
C ALA A 25 1.82 10.60 -16.53
N ALA A 26 1.85 9.27 -16.60
CA ALA A 26 0.66 8.46 -16.43
C ALA A 26 0.36 8.39 -14.93
N ALA A 27 -0.13 9.48 -14.36
CA ALA A 27 -0.94 9.41 -13.15
C ALA A 27 -2.24 8.69 -13.54
N GLN A 28 -2.17 7.38 -13.75
CA GLN A 28 -3.36 6.58 -13.98
C GLN A 28 -4.09 6.56 -12.65
N THR A 29 -5.17 7.31 -12.57
CA THR A 29 -6.11 7.20 -11.45
C THR A 29 -6.46 5.73 -11.35
N ILE A 30 -6.18 5.11 -10.19
CA ILE A 30 -6.78 3.83 -9.82
C ILE A 30 -8.25 4.12 -9.61
N CYS A 31 -8.98 4.26 -10.72
CA CYS A 31 -10.40 4.11 -10.72
C CYS A 31 -10.60 2.60 -10.68
N ALA A 32 -10.96 2.08 -9.52
CA ALA A 32 -11.81 0.91 -9.54
C ALA A 32 -13.00 1.22 -10.46
N GLN A 33 -13.56 0.19 -11.10
CA GLN A 33 -14.88 0.30 -11.70
C GLN A 33 -15.86 -0.27 -10.67
N PRO A 34 -16.19 0.45 -9.58
CA PRO A 34 -17.19 -0.02 -8.64
C PRO A 34 -18.47 -0.28 -9.43
N ALA A 35 -19.10 -1.42 -9.17
CA ALA A 35 -20.26 -1.89 -9.93
C ALA A 35 -19.99 -2.14 -11.42
N ALA A 36 -18.86 -2.75 -11.80
CA ALA A 36 -18.70 -3.31 -13.15
C ALA A 36 -19.86 -4.26 -13.55
N THR A 37 -20.54 -4.84 -12.55
CA THR A 37 -21.75 -5.67 -12.68
C THR A 37 -23.07 -4.94 -12.36
N GLY A 38 -23.04 -3.62 -12.12
CA GLY A 38 -24.19 -2.80 -11.73
C GLY A 38 -24.48 -2.77 -10.22
N ASN A 39 -25.48 -1.98 -9.82
CA ASN A 39 -25.97 -1.97 -8.44
C ASN A 39 -26.56 -3.34 -8.10
N VAL A 40 -25.97 -4.02 -7.12
CA VAL A 40 -26.51 -5.29 -6.62
C VAL A 40 -27.57 -4.96 -5.56
N GLY A 41 -28.84 -5.22 -5.86
CA GLY A 41 -29.93 -5.15 -4.89
C GLY A 41 -29.94 -6.38 -3.98
N GLY A 42 -30.48 -6.24 -2.76
CA GLY A 42 -30.66 -7.38 -1.86
C GLY A 42 -29.38 -7.90 -1.19
N LEU A 43 -28.37 -7.05 -1.00
CA LEU A 43 -27.17 -7.40 -0.24
C LEU A 43 -27.56 -7.75 1.21
N THR A 44 -27.41 -9.02 1.58
CA THR A 44 -27.61 -9.51 2.95
C THR A 44 -26.38 -10.25 3.42
N GLY A 45 -26.09 -10.20 4.73
CA GLY A 45 -24.96 -10.92 5.32
C GLY A 45 -23.61 -10.22 5.09
N VAL A 46 -22.52 -11.00 5.09
CA VAL A 46 -21.15 -10.48 4.91
C VAL A 46 -20.81 -10.47 3.42
N VAL A 47 -20.65 -9.27 2.86
CA VAL A 47 -20.49 -9.08 1.41
C VAL A 47 -19.04 -9.16 0.92
N ASN A 48 -18.07 -8.83 1.78
CA ASN A 48 -16.65 -8.91 1.44
C ASN A 48 -16.07 -10.27 1.83
N THR A 49 -15.10 -10.74 1.03
CA THR A 49 -14.24 -11.88 1.36
C THR A 49 -12.97 -11.37 2.03
N TYR A 50 -12.59 -11.95 3.17
CA TYR A 50 -11.43 -11.53 3.96
C TYR A 50 -10.34 -12.60 3.91
N TYR A 51 -9.18 -12.20 3.44
CA TYR A 51 -7.99 -13.03 3.31
C TYR A 51 -6.93 -12.53 4.30
N PRO A 52 -6.27 -13.40 5.07
CA PRO A 52 -5.12 -13.05 5.89
C PRO A 52 -3.83 -13.11 5.05
N ALA A 53 -2.72 -12.65 5.62
CA ALA A 53 -1.39 -13.00 5.12
C ALA A 53 -1.19 -14.52 4.91
N PRO A 54 -0.36 -14.94 3.93
CA PRO A 54 -0.22 -16.35 3.56
C PRO A 54 0.55 -17.19 4.59
N SER A 55 1.35 -16.55 5.45
CA SER A 55 2.07 -17.23 6.52
C SER A 55 2.28 -16.31 7.73
N ALA A 56 2.83 -16.88 8.80
CA ALA A 56 3.15 -16.14 10.01
C ALA A 56 4.22 -15.06 9.79
N ASP A 57 5.19 -15.29 8.88
CA ASP A 57 6.26 -14.35 8.54
C ASP A 57 6.28 -14.10 7.04
N THR A 58 5.74 -12.97 6.61
CA THR A 58 5.72 -12.56 5.19
C THR A 58 5.70 -11.05 5.10
N THR A 59 6.46 -10.50 4.15
CA THR A 59 6.46 -9.06 3.86
C THR A 59 6.06 -8.82 2.41
N LEU A 60 5.05 -7.97 2.20
CA LEU A 60 4.76 -7.35 0.91
C LEU A 60 5.44 -5.98 0.91
N ASN A 61 6.45 -5.81 0.07
CA ASN A 61 7.19 -4.55 0.01
C ASN A 61 6.44 -3.49 -0.80
N ALA A 62 6.62 -2.22 -0.43
CA ALA A 62 6.28 -1.11 -1.30
C ALA A 62 6.91 -1.29 -2.69
N GLY A 63 6.15 -0.97 -3.74
CA GLY A 63 6.50 -1.21 -5.14
C GLY A 63 6.18 -2.62 -5.66
N SER A 64 5.80 -3.57 -4.80
CA SER A 64 5.37 -4.90 -5.27
C SER A 64 4.10 -4.80 -6.12
N THR A 65 4.08 -5.48 -7.26
CA THR A 65 2.88 -5.66 -8.09
C THR A 65 2.24 -7.03 -7.90
N THR A 66 2.89 -7.93 -7.16
CA THR A 66 2.34 -9.23 -6.78
C THR A 66 1.93 -9.19 -5.32
N VAL A 67 0.68 -9.56 -5.06
CA VAL A 67 0.11 -9.66 -3.71
C VAL A 67 -0.22 -11.13 -3.45
N THR A 68 0.38 -11.68 -2.40
CA THR A 68 0.09 -13.02 -1.91
C THR A 68 -0.72 -12.98 -0.62
N PHE A 69 -1.59 -13.96 -0.44
CA PHE A 69 -2.53 -14.05 0.67
C PHE A 69 -2.91 -15.51 0.96
N GLY A 70 -3.38 -15.76 2.17
CA GLY A 70 -3.78 -17.09 2.65
C GLY A 70 -5.16 -17.51 2.14
N SER A 71 -5.66 -18.62 2.67
CA SER A 71 -7.02 -19.07 2.41
C SER A 71 -8.07 -18.11 3.01
N VAL A 72 -9.28 -18.12 2.45
CA VAL A 72 -10.41 -17.32 2.96
C VAL A 72 -10.59 -17.59 4.44
N ARG A 73 -10.51 -16.54 5.26
CA ARG A 73 -10.72 -16.66 6.71
C ARG A 73 -12.18 -16.46 7.08
N ARG A 74 -12.87 -15.54 6.38
CA ARG A 74 -14.27 -15.18 6.60
C ARG A 74 -14.82 -14.46 5.37
N GLY A 75 -16.14 -14.45 5.23
CA GLY A 75 -16.81 -13.56 4.29
C GLY A 75 -17.64 -14.28 3.25
N ALA A 76 -17.96 -13.58 2.17
CA ALA A 76 -18.63 -14.15 1.01
C ALA A 76 -17.76 -15.24 0.34
N ALA A 77 -18.39 -16.21 -0.33
CA ALA A 77 -17.69 -17.24 -1.11
C ALA A 77 -17.29 -16.75 -2.52
N GLN A 78 -17.13 -15.44 -2.70
CA GLN A 78 -16.75 -14.85 -3.98
C GLN A 78 -15.23 -14.96 -4.17
N ALA A 79 -14.82 -15.62 -5.24
CA ALA A 79 -13.42 -15.68 -5.65
C ALA A 79 -12.97 -14.35 -6.26
N ILE A 80 -11.71 -13.99 -6.03
CA ILE A 80 -11.08 -12.81 -6.63
C ILE A 80 -10.93 -13.02 -8.15
N ALA A 81 -11.25 -11.99 -8.93
CA ALA A 81 -11.09 -11.93 -10.37
C ALA A 81 -10.35 -10.66 -10.82
N ALA A 82 -9.87 -10.66 -12.06
CA ALA A 82 -9.33 -9.44 -12.68
C ALA A 82 -10.41 -8.37 -12.79
N GLY A 83 -10.07 -7.12 -12.45
CA GLY A 83 -10.99 -5.99 -12.36
C GLY A 83 -11.49 -5.71 -10.94
N ASP A 84 -11.32 -6.66 -10.00
CA ASP A 84 -11.73 -6.45 -8.61
C ASP A 84 -10.93 -5.35 -7.93
N LEU A 85 -11.59 -4.62 -7.03
CA LEU A 85 -10.96 -3.69 -6.11
C LEU A 85 -10.71 -4.39 -4.77
N LEU A 86 -9.45 -4.42 -4.35
CA LEU A 86 -9.05 -4.91 -3.04
C LEU A 86 -8.67 -3.75 -2.12
N VAL A 87 -8.91 -3.94 -0.83
CA VAL A 87 -8.29 -3.14 0.23
C VAL A 87 -7.22 -4.01 0.87
N LEU A 88 -5.95 -3.61 0.73
CA LEU A 88 -4.88 -4.17 1.55
C LEU A 88 -4.81 -3.32 2.82
N MET A 89 -4.82 -3.96 3.98
CA MET A 89 -4.82 -3.26 5.26
C MET A 89 -3.96 -4.00 6.27
N GLN A 90 -3.05 -3.28 6.89
CA GLN A 90 -2.36 -3.78 8.06
C GLN A 90 -3.29 -3.64 9.27
N MET A 91 -3.89 -4.75 9.69
CA MET A 91 -4.86 -4.82 10.78
C MET A 91 -4.19 -4.73 12.16
N GLN A 92 -2.99 -5.29 12.30
CA GLN A 92 -2.22 -5.33 13.55
C GLN A 92 -0.77 -5.02 13.29
N GLY A 93 -0.07 -4.42 14.24
CA GLY A 93 1.37 -4.18 14.14
C GLY A 93 1.78 -2.93 14.91
N ALA A 94 2.43 -3.14 16.04
CA ALA A 94 3.02 -2.10 16.87
C ALA A 94 4.22 -2.68 17.62
N ASP A 95 5.27 -1.90 17.76
CA ASP A 95 6.33 -2.19 18.73
C ASP A 95 5.93 -1.60 20.08
N LEU A 96 6.31 -2.24 21.18
CA LEU A 96 5.88 -1.84 22.53
C LEU A 96 7.02 -2.01 23.54
N ASN A 97 7.08 -1.14 24.55
CA ASN A 97 7.88 -1.41 25.73
C ASN A 97 7.14 -2.43 26.61
N ALA A 98 7.68 -3.64 26.74
CA ALA A 98 7.06 -4.73 27.49
C ALA A 98 7.50 -4.80 28.97
N THR A 99 8.38 -3.91 29.41
CA THR A 99 8.83 -3.86 30.80
C THR A 99 7.66 -3.44 31.69
N ASN A 100 7.42 -4.19 32.77
CA ASN A 100 6.36 -3.91 33.74
C ASN A 100 6.75 -2.76 34.69
N THR A 101 6.85 -1.58 34.11
CA THR A 101 7.13 -0.28 34.77
C THR A 101 6.09 0.73 34.31
N ASP A 102 6.14 1.94 34.85
CA ASP A 102 5.30 3.06 34.40
C ASP A 102 5.60 3.53 32.97
N SER A 103 6.61 2.96 32.32
CA SER A 103 6.96 3.14 30.90
C SER A 103 6.41 2.07 29.97
N TYR A 104 5.51 1.19 30.44
CA TYR A 104 4.91 0.14 29.61
C TYR A 104 4.16 0.71 28.40
N GLY A 105 4.29 0.05 27.25
CA GLY A 105 3.66 0.45 25.99
C GLY A 105 4.54 1.38 25.16
N ASP A 106 4.72 2.62 25.61
CA ASP A 106 5.38 3.67 24.81
C ASP A 106 6.80 4.05 25.24
N GLY A 107 7.29 3.45 26.32
CA GLY A 107 8.64 3.69 26.81
C GLY A 107 8.81 5.02 27.54
N VAL A 108 7.72 5.73 27.89
CA VAL A 108 7.78 7.02 28.59
C VAL A 108 7.15 6.88 29.98
N ALA A 109 7.95 7.15 31.02
CA ALA A 109 7.47 7.22 32.40
C ALA A 109 6.56 8.46 32.61
N GLY A 110 5.61 8.39 33.56
CA GLY A 110 4.81 9.57 33.96
C GLY A 110 3.35 9.61 33.50
N GLY A 111 2.75 8.48 33.11
CA GLY A 111 1.30 8.29 33.04
C GLY A 111 0.58 8.82 31.79
N ALA A 112 1.17 9.78 31.06
CA ALA A 112 0.70 10.17 29.73
C ALA A 112 1.19 9.15 28.67
N ALA A 113 0.78 7.90 28.80
CA ALA A 113 1.23 6.81 27.94
C ALA A 113 0.44 6.76 26.62
N SER A 114 1.14 6.55 25.51
CA SER A 114 0.54 6.40 24.17
C SER A 114 0.26 4.93 23.80
N GLY A 115 0.79 3.95 24.54
CA GLY A 115 0.48 2.50 24.38
C GLY A 115 1.32 1.75 23.34
N GLN A 116 2.18 2.45 22.60
CA GLN A 116 3.09 1.88 21.59
C GLN A 116 4.35 2.72 21.43
N LEU A 117 5.43 2.11 20.96
CA LEU A 117 6.64 2.81 20.53
C LEU A 117 6.40 3.53 19.20
N GLY A 118 7.03 4.70 19.02
CA GLY A 118 6.94 5.49 17.78
C GLY A 118 7.66 4.86 16.58
N SER A 119 8.38 3.76 16.77
CA SER A 119 9.02 2.97 15.72
C SER A 119 8.09 1.87 15.20
N ASN A 120 8.12 1.60 13.89
CA ASN A 120 7.53 0.40 13.29
C ASN A 120 6.02 0.19 13.55
N LEU A 121 5.24 1.27 13.61
CA LEU A 121 3.79 1.16 13.71
C LEU A 121 3.17 0.90 12.33
N TYR A 122 2.72 -0.33 12.11
CA TYR A 122 2.16 -0.73 10.82
C TYR A 122 0.63 -0.81 10.86
N ALA A 123 -0.01 -0.94 12.02
CA ALA A 123 -1.48 -1.00 12.10
C ALA A 123 -2.16 0.26 11.53
N GLY A 124 -3.30 0.07 10.85
CA GLY A 124 -4.10 1.17 10.30
C GLY A 124 -3.63 1.68 8.94
N ARG A 125 -2.50 1.21 8.41
CA ARG A 125 -2.10 1.47 7.01
C ARG A 125 -2.99 0.68 6.08
N TYR A 126 -3.52 1.32 5.06
CA TYR A 126 -4.29 0.65 4.01
C TYR A 126 -4.13 1.34 2.67
N GLU A 127 -4.40 0.59 1.61
CA GLU A 127 -4.52 1.12 0.27
C GLU A 127 -5.47 0.30 -0.60
N PHE A 128 -5.99 0.95 -1.63
CA PHE A 128 -6.79 0.32 -2.66
C PHE A 128 -5.91 -0.11 -3.82
N VAL A 129 -6.11 -1.33 -4.30
CA VAL A 129 -5.46 -1.85 -5.51
C VAL A 129 -6.47 -2.54 -6.42
N THR A 130 -6.25 -2.45 -7.72
CA THR A 130 -7.06 -3.18 -8.70
C THR A 130 -6.34 -4.44 -9.12
N VAL A 131 -7.05 -5.57 -9.16
CA VAL A 131 -6.50 -6.84 -9.65
C VAL A 131 -6.39 -6.80 -11.16
N THR A 132 -5.21 -7.07 -11.69
CA THR A 132 -4.96 -7.14 -13.14
C THR A 132 -4.92 -8.58 -13.65
N ALA A 133 -4.54 -9.54 -12.80
CA ALA A 133 -4.56 -10.96 -13.12
C ALA A 133 -4.60 -11.81 -11.85
N VAL A 134 -5.23 -12.98 -11.92
CA VAL A 134 -5.11 -14.03 -10.90
C VAL A 134 -3.97 -14.96 -11.34
N THR A 135 -2.91 -15.06 -10.54
CA THR A 135 -1.68 -15.78 -10.90
C THR A 135 -1.53 -17.13 -10.22
N GLY A 136 -2.42 -17.45 -9.28
CA GLY A 136 -2.49 -18.75 -8.63
C GLY A 136 -3.46 -18.73 -7.43
N ALA A 137 -3.57 -19.87 -6.74
CA ALA A 137 -4.27 -19.91 -5.47
C ALA A 137 -3.51 -19.05 -4.45
N GLY A 138 -4.15 -17.98 -3.95
CA GLY A 138 -3.53 -17.08 -2.97
C GLY A 138 -2.54 -16.06 -3.55
N SER A 139 -2.57 -15.80 -4.86
CA SER A 139 -1.69 -14.81 -5.50
C SER A 139 -2.38 -14.08 -6.65
N VAL A 140 -2.23 -12.76 -6.67
CA VAL A 140 -2.75 -11.89 -7.73
C VAL A 140 -1.71 -10.86 -8.14
N THR A 141 -1.75 -10.48 -9.41
CA THR A 141 -1.08 -9.26 -9.88
C THR A 141 -2.03 -8.09 -9.68
N VAL A 142 -1.51 -7.00 -9.13
CA VAL A 142 -2.27 -5.79 -8.82
C VAL A 142 -1.65 -4.56 -9.48
N ARG A 143 -2.47 -3.52 -9.56
CA ARG A 143 -2.04 -2.16 -9.83
C ARG A 143 -2.38 -1.28 -8.63
N GLY A 144 -1.35 -0.71 -8.02
CA GLY A 144 -1.39 0.25 -6.92
C GLY A 144 -0.82 1.62 -7.32
N ARG A 145 -0.72 2.53 -6.35
CA ARG A 145 -0.24 3.92 -6.57
C ARG A 145 1.25 4.10 -6.28
N GLY A 146 1.93 3.03 -5.86
CA GLY A 146 3.35 3.04 -5.54
C GLY A 146 4.24 3.05 -6.77
N ALA A 147 5.55 2.98 -6.52
CA ALA A 147 6.56 2.90 -7.57
C ALA A 147 6.27 1.75 -8.54
N GLY A 148 6.43 1.99 -9.85
CA GLY A 148 6.16 0.99 -10.89
C GLY A 148 4.68 0.57 -11.01
N GLY A 149 3.76 1.27 -10.35
CA GLY A 149 2.35 0.85 -10.26
C GLY A 149 2.10 -0.27 -9.26
N GLY A 150 3.02 -0.50 -8.31
CA GLY A 150 2.86 -1.45 -7.21
C GLY A 150 2.27 -0.83 -5.95
N LEU A 151 2.48 -1.48 -4.80
CA LEU A 151 2.01 -1.02 -3.49
C LEU A 151 2.68 0.30 -3.05
N VAL A 152 1.94 1.17 -2.38
CA VAL A 152 2.49 2.36 -1.71
C VAL A 152 3.16 1.97 -0.40
N ASN A 153 2.53 1.09 0.36
CA ASN A 153 3.00 0.69 1.69
C ASN A 153 3.67 -0.68 1.67
N THR A 154 4.51 -0.91 2.68
CA THR A 154 4.96 -2.25 3.05
C THR A 154 3.98 -2.83 4.08
N TYR A 155 3.55 -4.07 3.88
CA TYR A 155 2.71 -4.84 4.80
C TYR A 155 3.49 -6.03 5.36
N VAL A 156 3.36 -6.29 6.65
CA VAL A 156 4.15 -7.31 7.36
C VAL A 156 3.23 -8.23 8.16
N SER A 157 3.35 -9.52 7.93
CA SER A 157 2.88 -10.56 8.84
C SER A 157 4.06 -11.02 9.65
N ARG A 158 3.94 -11.00 10.99
CA ARG A 158 4.90 -11.60 11.92
C ARG A 158 4.22 -12.16 13.16
N ALA A 159 4.88 -13.09 13.85
CA ALA A 159 4.50 -13.48 15.21
C ALA A 159 4.83 -12.37 16.23
N ALA A 160 4.14 -12.36 17.37
CA ALA A 160 4.53 -11.51 18.49
C ALA A 160 5.82 -12.04 19.13
N THR A 161 6.61 -11.13 19.68
CA THR A 161 7.80 -11.45 20.49
C THR A 161 7.65 -10.83 21.88
N ALA A 162 8.66 -10.99 22.74
CA ALA A 162 8.68 -10.36 24.05
C ALA A 162 8.72 -8.82 24.00
N THR A 163 9.11 -8.22 22.88
CA THR A 163 9.29 -6.76 22.75
C THR A 163 8.48 -6.14 21.61
N GLN A 164 7.70 -6.96 20.88
CA GLN A 164 6.95 -6.51 19.71
C GLN A 164 5.61 -7.24 19.64
N GLY A 165 4.55 -6.49 19.35
CA GLY A 165 3.25 -7.07 19.06
C GLY A 165 3.28 -7.90 17.77
N ALA A 166 2.29 -8.77 17.60
CA ALA A 166 2.06 -9.42 16.32
C ALA A 166 1.73 -8.37 15.26
N ALA A 167 2.13 -8.64 14.01
CA ALA A 167 1.68 -7.87 12.86
C ALA A 167 0.91 -8.78 11.91
N ARG A 168 -0.22 -8.29 11.40
CA ARG A 168 -1.09 -8.99 10.44
C ARG A 168 -1.67 -8.02 9.43
N TYR A 169 -1.63 -8.42 8.17
CA TYR A 169 -2.43 -7.86 7.09
C TYR A 169 -3.37 -8.92 6.52
#